data_AF-A0A7J4LF32-F1
#
_entry.id   AF-A0A7J4LF32-F1
#
_cell.length_a   1.000
_cell.length_b   1.000
_cell.length_c   1.000
_cell.angle_alpha   90.00
_cell.angle_beta   90.00
_cell.angle_gamma   90.00
#
_symmetry.space_group_name_H-M   'P 1'
#
loop_
_entity.id
_entity.type
_entity.pdbx_description
1 polymer ?
#
loop_
_entity_poly.entity_id
_entity_poly.type
_entity_poly.pdbx_seq_one_letter_code
_entity_poly.pdbx_strand_id
1 'polypeptide(L)'
;MKIKNSIMIQDTKKAQGMPINIIIIAAIALIVLVVLVVVFSGKFGKFGTGVDDTANSFKNMCEIPGTSRECVSSIAQCTPDKGTEIRGIFTDCDKKSSGSICCEK
;
A
#
# COMPACT_ATOMS: atom_id res chain seq x y z
N MET A 1 8.26 82.38 20.05
CA MET A 1 7.16 81.57 20.64
C MET A 1 6.97 80.33 19.76
N LYS A 2 7.43 79.15 20.19
CA LYS A 2 7.46 77.90 19.39
C LYS A 2 6.41 76.94 19.95
N ILE A 3 5.38 76.65 19.15
CA ILE A 3 4.28 75.75 19.52
C ILE A 3 4.74 74.31 19.29
N LYS A 4 4.52 73.46 20.31
CA LYS A 4 4.78 72.01 20.31
C LYS A 4 3.90 71.32 19.26
N ASN A 5 4.49 70.54 18.36
CA ASN A 5 3.76 69.52 17.59
C ASN A 5 3.99 68.15 18.23
N SER A 6 2.91 67.62 18.81
CA SER A 6 2.80 66.31 19.42
C SER A 6 2.92 65.21 18.37
N ILE A 7 3.89 64.30 18.56
CA ILE A 7 3.98 63.03 17.84
C ILE A 7 2.87 62.12 18.37
N MET A 8 1.82 61.90 17.58
CA MET A 8 0.82 60.87 17.84
C MET A 8 1.31 59.54 17.29
N ILE A 9 1.83 58.66 18.14
CA ILE A 9 1.98 57.24 17.80
C ILE A 9 0.57 56.63 17.89
N GLN A 10 -0.11 56.52 16.75
CA GLN A 10 -1.31 55.71 16.65
C GLN A 10 -0.91 54.23 16.60
N ASP A 11 -1.07 53.53 17.71
CA ASP A 11 -1.23 52.07 17.69
C ASP A 11 -2.57 51.73 17.04
N THR A 12 -2.57 51.60 15.71
CA THR A 12 -3.67 50.99 14.98
C THR A 12 -3.77 49.54 15.46
N LYS A 13 -4.80 49.27 16.27
CA LYS A 13 -5.12 47.94 16.78
C LYS A 13 -5.17 46.96 15.61
N LYS A 14 -4.11 46.16 15.43
CA LYS A 14 -4.02 45.05 14.47
C LYS A 14 -4.85 43.85 14.91
N ALA A 15 -6.02 44.08 15.51
CA ALA A 15 -7.06 43.07 15.60
C ALA A 15 -7.92 43.18 14.34
N GLN A 16 -7.26 42.96 13.20
CA GLN A 16 -7.92 42.79 11.92
C GLN A 16 -8.60 41.42 12.03
N GLY A 17 -9.85 41.41 12.51
CA GLY A 17 -10.66 40.20 12.56
C GLY A 17 -10.56 39.53 11.20
N MET A 18 -10.08 38.29 11.17
CA MET A 18 -9.97 37.55 9.92
C MET A 18 -11.34 37.62 9.23
N PRO A 19 -11.40 38.01 7.95
CA PRO A 19 -12.66 38.22 7.28
C PRO A 19 -13.52 36.97 7.44
N ILE A 20 -14.80 37.13 7.79
CA ILE A 20 -15.72 36.00 8.02
C ILE A 20 -15.70 35.01 6.84
N ASN A 21 -15.52 35.51 5.62
CA ASN A 21 -15.36 34.69 4.42
C ASN A 21 -14.21 33.68 4.52
N ILE A 22 -13.09 34.05 5.13
CA ILE A 22 -11.94 33.16 5.33
C ILE A 22 -12.29 32.02 6.28
N ILE A 23 -13.04 32.33 7.34
CA ILE A 23 -13.51 31.32 8.31
C ILE A 23 -14.45 30.32 7.61
N ILE A 24 -15.37 30.81 6.77
CA ILE A 24 -16.30 29.98 6.01
C ILE A 24 -15.54 29.07 5.03
N ILE A 25 -14.58 29.62 4.27
CA ILE A 25 -13.78 28.85 3.31
C ILE A 25 -12.95 27.78 4.03
N ALA A 26 -12.34 28.11 5.17
CA ALA A 26 -11.56 27.17 5.96
C ALA A 26 -12.41 25.99 6.47
N ALA A 27 -13.63 26.27 6.92
CA ALA A 27 -14.56 25.22 7.36
C ALA A 27 -14.97 24.28 6.21
N ILE A 28 -15.28 24.82 5.02
CA ILE A 28 -15.62 24.01 3.85
C ILE A 28 -14.44 23.14 3.41
N ALA A 29 -13.23 23.72 3.36
CA ALA A 29 -12.02 22.99 3.00
C ALA A 29 -11.76 21.82 3.97
N LEU A 30 -11.96 22.03 5.27
CA LEU A 30 -11.80 21.00 6.29
C LEU A 30 -12.81 19.86 6.08
N ILE A 31 -14.09 20.18 5.81
CA ILE A 31 -15.11 19.17 5.53
C ILE A 31 -14.74 18.32 4.30
N VAL A 32 -14.33 18.97 3.21
CA VAL A 32 -13.92 18.26 1.98
C VAL A 32 -12.73 17.34 2.25
N LEU A 33 -11.74 17.81 3.02
CA LEU A 33 -10.58 17.00 3.39
C LEU A 33 -10.99 15.74 4.16
N VAL A 34 -11.89 15.87 5.16
CA VAL A 34 -12.40 14.72 5.92
C VAL A 34 -13.10 13.72 5.00
N VAL A 35 -13.96 14.18 4.10
CA VAL A 35 -14.68 13.31 3.15
C VAL A 35 -13.70 12.55 2.25
N LEU A 36 -12.67 13.22 1.73
CA LEU A 36 -11.64 12.58 0.91
C LEU A 36 -10.90 11.51 1.70
N VAL A 37 -10.46 11.80 2.93
CA VAL A 37 -9.77 10.82 3.79
C VAL A 37 -10.65 9.59 4.01
N VAL A 38 -11.93 9.75 4.37
CA VAL A 38 -12.84 8.62 4.62
C VAL A 38 -13.01 7.74 3.37
N VAL A 39 -13.24 8.34 2.21
CA VAL A 39 -13.42 7.60 0.95
C VAL A 39 -12.13 6.90 0.52
N PHE A 40 -11.00 7.61 0.60
CA PHE A 40 -9.71 7.05 0.23
C PHE A 40 -9.30 5.93 1.20
N SER A 41 -9.43 6.12 2.50
CA SER A 41 -9.14 5.09 3.51
C SER A 41 -10.00 3.83 3.32
N GLY A 42 -11.29 3.98 3.00
CA GLY A 42 -12.18 2.83 2.75
C GLY A 42 -11.80 2.01 1.51
N LYS A 43 -11.23 2.65 0.48
CA LYS A 43 -10.75 1.95 -0.72
C LYS A 43 -9.36 1.35 -0.54
N PHE A 44 -8.42 2.04 0.11
CA PHE A 44 -7.07 1.50 0.37
C PHE A 44 -7.08 0.20 1.17
N GLY A 45 -8.01 0.04 2.12
CA GLY A 45 -8.16 -1.20 2.88
C GLY A 45 -8.51 -2.43 2.05
N LYS A 46 -9.19 -2.27 0.91
CA LYS A 46 -9.57 -3.40 0.03
C LYS A 46 -8.54 -3.71 -1.07
N PHE A 47 -7.69 -2.75 -1.42
CA PHE A 47 -6.64 -2.97 -2.41
C PHE A 47 -5.47 -3.81 -1.86
N GLY A 48 -5.13 -3.66 -0.58
CA GLY A 48 -4.12 -4.52 0.05
C GLY A 48 -4.53 -5.99 0.10
N THR A 49 -5.76 -6.26 0.53
CA THR A 49 -6.26 -7.63 0.68
C THR A 49 -6.33 -8.40 -0.64
N GLY A 50 -6.76 -7.77 -1.74
CA GLY A 50 -6.87 -8.47 -3.03
C GLY A 50 -5.52 -8.87 -3.64
N VAL A 51 -4.46 -8.10 -3.39
CA VAL A 51 -3.10 -8.45 -3.83
C VAL A 51 -2.51 -9.56 -2.95
N ASP A 52 -2.73 -9.46 -1.64
CA ASP A 52 -2.31 -10.50 -0.70
C ASP A 52 -3.01 -11.84 -0.97
N ASP A 53 -4.31 -11.83 -1.28
CA ASP A 53 -5.06 -13.06 -1.60
C ASP A 53 -4.50 -13.76 -2.85
N THR A 54 -4.09 -12.99 -3.85
CA THR A 54 -3.45 -13.55 -5.05
C THR A 54 -2.07 -14.12 -4.73
N ALA A 55 -1.23 -13.41 -3.96
CA ALA A 55 0.08 -13.90 -3.56
C ALA A 55 -0.01 -15.13 -2.64
N ASN A 56 -0.99 -15.15 -1.74
CA ASN A 56 -1.23 -16.24 -0.81
C ASN A 56 -1.78 -17.48 -1.52
N SER A 57 -2.50 -17.32 -2.64
CA SER A 57 -3.04 -18.45 -3.42
C SER A 57 -1.94 -19.33 -4.01
N PHE A 58 -0.76 -18.79 -4.29
CA PHE A 58 0.40 -19.56 -4.78
C PHE A 58 1.42 -19.87 -3.67
N LYS A 59 1.13 -19.49 -2.43
CA LYS A 59 2.01 -19.77 -1.29
C LYS A 59 1.99 -21.28 -1.05
N ASN A 60 3.18 -21.90 -1.11
CA ASN A 60 3.36 -23.36 -1.00
C ASN A 60 2.75 -24.16 -2.16
N MET A 61 2.64 -23.55 -3.35
CA MET A 61 2.37 -24.28 -4.60
C MET A 61 3.67 -24.37 -5.43
N CYS A 62 3.96 -25.56 -5.94
CA CYS A 62 5.03 -25.76 -6.89
C CYS A 62 4.55 -25.52 -8.31
N GLU A 63 3.44 -26.14 -8.72
CA GLU A 63 2.92 -26.11 -10.08
C GLU A 63 2.10 -24.84 -10.31
N ILE A 64 2.79 -23.76 -10.69
CA ILE A 64 2.17 -22.46 -10.95
C ILE A 64 1.91 -22.32 -12.46
N PRO A 65 0.66 -22.06 -12.90
CA PRO A 65 0.35 -21.92 -14.31
C PRO A 65 1.15 -20.77 -14.95
N GLY A 66 1.83 -21.06 -16.06
CA GLY A 66 2.70 -20.10 -16.75
C GLY A 66 4.16 -20.10 -16.26
N THR A 67 4.52 -20.96 -15.31
CA THR A 67 5.92 -21.21 -14.91
C THR A 67 6.36 -22.60 -15.36
N SER A 68 7.67 -22.84 -15.44
CA SER A 68 8.23 -24.15 -15.77
C SER A 68 8.40 -25.06 -14.54
N ARG A 69 7.56 -24.88 -13.52
CA ARG A 69 7.66 -25.58 -12.24
C ARG A 69 6.78 -26.82 -12.22
N GLU A 70 7.35 -27.97 -11.90
CA GLU A 70 6.63 -29.25 -11.80
C GLU A 70 7.01 -30.04 -10.55
N CYS A 71 6.04 -30.77 -9.99
CA CYS A 71 6.27 -31.72 -8.91
C CYS A 71 6.75 -33.06 -9.49
N VAL A 72 7.91 -33.54 -9.06
CA VAL A 72 8.49 -34.81 -9.49
C VAL A 72 8.79 -35.72 -8.31
N SER A 73 8.76 -37.03 -8.52
CA SER A 73 8.90 -38.03 -7.45
C SER A 73 10.35 -38.24 -6.97
N SER A 74 11.34 -37.66 -7.66
CA SER A 74 12.76 -37.82 -7.33
C SER A 74 13.63 -36.72 -7.94
N ILE A 75 14.70 -36.33 -7.25
CA ILE A 75 15.70 -35.35 -7.72
C ILE A 75 16.42 -35.77 -9.00
N ALA A 76 16.47 -37.07 -9.28
CA ALA A 76 17.02 -37.57 -10.53
C ALA A 76 16.19 -37.13 -11.76
N GLN A 77 14.93 -36.73 -11.57
CA GLN A 77 14.08 -36.20 -12.65
C GLN A 77 14.31 -34.70 -12.90
N CYS A 78 15.01 -34.02 -11.98
CA CYS A 78 15.44 -32.64 -12.12
C CYS A 78 16.84 -32.63 -12.73
N THR A 79 16.91 -33.08 -13.98
CA THR A 79 18.14 -33.04 -14.77
C THR A 79 18.46 -31.61 -15.21
N PRO A 80 19.71 -31.29 -15.57
CA PRO A 80 20.10 -29.96 -16.05
C PRO A 80 19.29 -29.47 -17.28
N ASP A 81 18.64 -30.36 -18.03
CA ASP A 81 17.70 -30.02 -19.12
C ASP A 81 16.25 -29.78 -18.67
N LYS A 82 15.93 -30.13 -17.42
CA LYS A 82 14.59 -30.09 -16.82
C LYS A 82 14.49 -29.17 -15.59
N GLY A 83 15.60 -28.72 -15.03
CA GLY A 83 15.60 -27.67 -14.03
C GLY A 83 16.42 -27.88 -12.77
N THR A 84 16.32 -26.90 -11.88
CA THR A 84 16.91 -26.93 -10.53
C THR A 84 15.86 -27.27 -9.46
N GLU A 85 16.29 -27.99 -8.42
CA GLU A 85 15.42 -28.28 -7.26
C GLU A 85 15.17 -27.01 -6.46
N ILE A 86 13.89 -26.71 -6.23
CA ILE A 86 13.48 -25.65 -5.33
C ILE A 86 13.15 -26.27 -3.98
N ARG A 87 13.90 -25.85 -2.96
CA ARG A 87 13.64 -26.26 -1.58
C ARG A 87 12.48 -25.46 -0.99
N GLY A 88 11.49 -26.15 -0.47
CA GLY A 88 10.31 -25.56 0.14
C GLY A 88 9.31 -26.62 0.58
N ILE A 89 8.26 -26.20 1.26
CA ILE A 89 7.11 -27.06 1.59
C ILE A 89 6.05 -26.76 0.53
N PHE A 90 5.72 -27.76 -0.29
CA PHE A 90 4.79 -27.62 -1.41
C PHE A 90 3.59 -28.55 -1.20
N THR A 91 2.45 -27.94 -0.87
CA THR A 91 1.23 -28.67 -0.49
C THR A 91 0.53 -29.36 -1.68
N ASP A 92 0.82 -28.91 -2.90
CA ASP A 92 0.33 -29.50 -4.14
C ASP A 92 1.13 -30.75 -4.56
N CYS A 93 2.44 -30.76 -4.27
CA CYS A 93 3.29 -31.93 -4.50
C CYS A 93 2.89 -33.10 -3.58
N ASP A 94 2.68 -32.84 -2.29
CA ASP A 94 2.27 -33.87 -1.32
C ASP A 94 0.94 -34.56 -1.69
N LYS A 95 0.02 -33.85 -2.36
CA LYS A 95 -1.24 -34.43 -2.84
C LYS A 95 -1.07 -35.35 -4.04
N LYS A 96 -0.04 -35.15 -4.86
CA LYS A 96 0.25 -35.97 -6.04
C LYS A 96 1.06 -37.22 -5.68
N SER A 97 2.06 -37.08 -4.81
CA SER A 97 2.89 -38.18 -4.33
C SER A 97 3.65 -37.80 -3.07
N SER A 98 3.58 -38.68 -2.06
CA SER A 98 4.31 -38.53 -0.80
C SER A 98 5.81 -38.41 -1.05
N GLY A 99 6.41 -37.26 -0.70
CA GLY A 99 7.84 -37.02 -0.87
C GLY A 99 8.27 -36.54 -2.27
N SER A 100 7.34 -36.04 -3.08
CA SER A 100 7.69 -35.36 -4.32
C SER A 100 8.35 -34.00 -4.03
N ILE A 101 9.30 -33.62 -4.89
CA ILE A 101 10.05 -32.37 -4.79
C ILE A 101 9.63 -31.42 -5.92
N CYS A 102 9.86 -30.13 -5.73
CA CYS A 102 9.56 -29.12 -6.74
C CYS A 102 10.77 -28.81 -7.60
N CYS A 103 10.61 -28.82 -8.92
CA CYS A 103 11.69 -28.51 -9.86
C CYS A 103 11.28 -27.45 -10.88
N GLU A 104 12.22 -26.58 -11.23
CA GLU A 104 12.02 -25.44 -12.14
C GLU A 104 13.02 -25.49 -13.30
N LYS A 105 12.51 -25.65 -14.52
CA LYS A 105 13.29 -25.67 -15.76
C LYS A 105 13.86 -24.31 -16.15
#